data_AF-A0A1F8S412-F1
#
_entry.id   AF-A0A1F8S412-F1
#
_cell.length_a   1.000
_cell.length_b   1.000
_cell.length_c   1.000
_cell.angle_alpha   90.00
_cell.angle_beta   90.00
_cell.angle_gamma   90.00
#
_symmetry.space_group_name_H-M   'P 1'
#
loop_
_entity.id
_entity.type
_entity.pdbx_description
1 polymer ?
#
loop_
_entity_poly.entity_id
_entity_poly.type
_entity_poly.pdbx_seq_one_letter_code
_entity_poly.pdbx_strand_id
1 'polypeptide(L)' 'MSDPQPRDPAPPEPDRRPRPMVERLGMAGIALVLGALFALVSVAAFLGGEPFLGVMGAIGCLMVLWVGGLTLFRG' A
#
# COMPACT_ATOMS: atom_id res chain seq x y z
N MET A 1 -22.03 36.00 35.38
CA MET A 1 -22.55 34.63 35.32
C MET A 1 -22.16 34.09 33.96
N SER A 2 -21.05 33.37 33.87
CA SER A 2 -20.50 32.91 32.59
C SER A 2 -21.37 31.80 32.02
N ASP A 3 -21.81 31.95 30.78
CA ASP A 3 -22.55 30.93 30.03
C ASP A 3 -21.75 29.62 29.96
N PRO A 4 -22.40 28.44 30.07
CA PRO A 4 -21.75 27.17 29.75
C PRO A 4 -21.43 27.15 28.24
N GLN A 5 -20.14 27.14 27.89
CA GLN A 5 -19.68 26.92 26.52
C GLN A 5 -20.29 25.62 25.97
N PRO A 6 -20.95 25.66 24.79
CA PRO A 6 -21.39 24.45 24.09
C PRO A 6 -20.19 23.54 23.88
N ARG A 7 -20.24 22.31 24.40
CA ARG A 7 -19.19 21.31 24.13
C ARG A 7 -19.28 20.93 22.65
N ASP A 8 -18.23 21.23 21.89
CA ASP A 8 -18.09 20.69 20.55
C ASP A 8 -18.21 19.16 20.59
N PRO A 9 -18.93 18.54 19.64
CA PRO A 9 -18.99 17.09 19.55
C PRO A 9 -17.58 16.52 19.45
N ALA A 10 -17.26 15.51 20.27
CA ALA A 10 -15.98 14.82 20.17
C ALA A 10 -15.81 14.26 18.74
N PRO A 11 -14.58 14.28 18.18
CA PRO A 11 -14.33 13.70 16.87
C PRO A 11 -14.81 12.24 16.85
N PRO A 12 -15.45 11.77 15.76
CA PRO A 12 -15.88 10.39 15.66
C PRO A 12 -14.69 9.45 15.89
N GLU A 13 -14.84 8.50 16.81
CA GLU A 13 -13.79 7.53 17.10
C GLU A 13 -13.51 6.67 15.86
N PRO A 14 -12.23 6.40 15.52
CA PRO A 14 -11.89 5.59 14.36
C PRO A 14 -12.50 4.18 14.51
N ASP A 15 -13.35 3.79 13.56
CA ASP A 15 -13.96 2.46 13.53
C ASP A 15 -12.86 1.41 13.27
N ARG A 16 -12.45 0.70 14.33
CA ARG A 16 -11.39 -0.33 14.30
C ARG A 16 -11.89 -1.70 13.86
N ARG A 17 -12.96 -1.78 13.05
CA ARG A 17 -13.45 -3.07 12.54
C ARG A 17 -12.38 -3.78 11.70
N PRO A 18 -12.17 -5.10 11.88
CA PRO A 18 -11.26 -5.86 11.05
C PRO A 18 -11.68 -5.78 9.58
N ARG A 19 -10.74 -5.50 8.67
CA ARG A 19 -11.05 -5.47 7.23
C ARG A 19 -11.47 -6.86 6.75
N PRO A 20 -12.54 -7.00 5.96
CA PRO A 20 -13.02 -8.29 5.47
C PRO A 20 -12.00 -8.97 4.53
N MET A 21 -11.94 -10.31 4.53
CA MET A 21 -10.95 -11.09 3.77
C MET A 21 -10.95 -10.81 2.25
N VAL A 22 -12.11 -10.48 1.68
CA VAL A 22 -12.24 -10.18 0.23
C VAL A 22 -11.47 -8.89 -0.12
N GLU A 23 -11.58 -7.83 0.68
CA GLU A 23 -10.81 -6.59 0.47
C GLU A 23 -9.31 -6.83 0.57
N ARG A 24 -8.88 -7.72 1.48
CA ARG A 24 -7.46 -8.07 1.63
C ARG A 24 -6.92 -8.81 0.41
N LEU A 25 -7.67 -9.79 -0.09
CA LEU A 25 -7.29 -10.52 -1.30
C LEU A 25 -7.29 -9.60 -2.53
N GLY A 26 -8.24 -8.67 -2.60
CA GLY A 26 -8.26 -7.62 -3.62
C GLY A 26 -7.02 -6.72 -3.57
N MET A 27 -6.64 -6.22 -2.39
CA MET A 27 -5.43 -5.40 -2.24
C MET A 27 -4.14 -6.18 -2.54
N ALA A 28 -4.06 -7.44 -2.11
CA ALA A 28 -2.93 -8.32 -2.44
C ALA A 28 -2.84 -8.59 -3.95
N GLY A 29 -3.98 -8.77 -4.63
CA GLY A 29 -4.04 -8.93 -6.09
C GLY A 29 -3.57 -7.69 -6.83
N ILE A 30 -3.99 -6.49 -6.42
CA ILE A 30 -3.51 -5.22 -7.00
C ILE A 30 -2.01 -5.07 -6.80
N ALA A 31 -1.51 -5.36 -5.59
CA ALA A 31 -0.07 -5.33 -5.32
C ALA A 31 0.70 -6.28 -6.24
N LEU A 32 0.18 -7.48 -6.51
CA LEU A 32 0.80 -8.44 -7.43
C LEU A 32 0.88 -7.87 -8.86
N VAL A 33 -0.20 -7.28 -9.36
CA VAL A 33 -0.21 -6.65 -10.69
C VAL A 33 0.80 -5.50 -10.77
N LEU A 34 0.80 -4.59 -9.81
CA LEU A 34 1.74 -3.47 -9.78
C LEU A 34 3.19 -3.95 -9.63
N GLY A 35 3.44 -4.97 -8.82
CA GLY A 35 4.75 -5.60 -8.68
C GLY A 35 5.24 -6.20 -9.99
N ALA A 36 4.37 -6.92 -10.71
CA ALA A 36 4.69 -7.46 -12.03
C ALA A 36 5.06 -6.37 -13.03
N LEU A 37 4.33 -5.24 -13.05
CA LEU A 37 4.66 -4.10 -13.91
C LEU A 37 6.02 -3.48 -13.55
N PHE A 38 6.31 -3.29 -12.26
CA PHE A 38 7.61 -2.79 -11.81
C PHE A 38 8.76 -3.73 -12.18
N ALA A 39 8.57 -5.05 -12.04
CA ALA A 39 9.55 -6.04 -12.47
C ALA A 39 9.81 -5.96 -13.97
N LEU A 40 8.75 -5.84 -14.78
CA LEU A 40 8.85 -5.73 -16.24
C LEU A 40 9.63 -4.47 -16.66
N VAL A 41 9.32 -3.32 -16.05
CA VAL A 41 10.05 -2.06 -16.26
C VAL A 41 11.51 -2.18 -15.80
N SER A 42 11.75 -2.77 -14.63
CA SER A 42 13.11 -2.97 -14.11
C SER A 42 13.97 -3.78 -15.07
N VAL A 43 13.44 -4.90 -15.56
CA VAL A 43 14.10 -5.74 -16.56
C VAL A 43 14.33 -4.95 -17.85
N ALA A 44 13.30 -4.28 -18.38
CA ALA A 44 13.43 -3.49 -19.59
C ALA A 44 14.48 -2.37 -19.48
N ALA A 45 14.53 -1.65 -18.36
CA ALA A 45 15.51 -0.59 -18.10
C ALA A 45 16.94 -1.13 -17.99
N PHE A 46 17.12 -2.31 -17.37
CA PHE A 46 18.42 -2.97 -17.35
C PHE A 46 18.90 -3.35 -18.75
N LEU A 47 18.00 -3.91 -19.58
CA LEU A 47 18.31 -4.21 -20.98
C LEU A 47 18.54 -2.95 -21.83
N GLY A 48 17.87 -1.84 -21.50
CA GLY A 48 18.03 -0.54 -22.16
C GLY A 48 19.32 0.22 -21.81
N GLY A 49 20.10 -0.29 -20.84
CA GLY A 49 21.36 0.33 -20.42
C GLY A 49 21.20 1.38 -19.32
N GLU A 50 20.07 1.40 -18.61
CA GLU A 50 19.75 2.34 -17.53
C GLU A 50 19.77 1.62 -16.17
N PRO A 51 20.95 1.23 -15.65
CA PRO A 51 21.05 0.39 -14.47
C PRO A 51 20.47 1.05 -13.22
N PHE A 52 20.59 2.38 -13.09
CA PHE A 52 20.01 3.10 -11.96
C PHE A 52 18.48 2.98 -11.93
N LEU A 53 17.83 3.19 -13.07
CA LEU A 53 16.38 3.04 -13.20
C LEU A 53 15.96 1.58 -12.99
N GLY A 54 16.74 0.63 -13.51
CA GLY A 54 16.55 -0.79 -13.29
C GLY A 54 16.56 -1.17 -11.81
N VAL A 55 17.58 -0.73 -11.06
CA VAL A 55 17.69 -0.98 -9.61
C VAL A 55 16.55 -0.31 -8.84
N MET A 56 16.23 0.95 -9.14
CA MET A 56 15.12 1.65 -8.49
C MET A 56 13.78 0.96 -8.75
N GLY A 57 13.56 0.47 -9.97
CA GLY A 57 12.40 -0.35 -10.31
C GLY A 57 12.37 -1.69 -9.55
N ALA A 58 13.52 -2.35 -9.39
CA ALA A 58 13.61 -3.59 -8.63
C ALA A 58 13.27 -3.37 -7.15
N ILE A 59 13.77 -2.28 -6.55
CA ILE A 59 13.48 -1.90 -5.17
C ILE A 59 11.97 -1.60 -5.03
N GLY A 60 11.40 -0.82 -5.95
CA GLY A 60 9.97 -0.53 -5.97
C GLY A 60 9.10 -1.79 -6.06
N CYS A 61 9.49 -2.75 -6.92
CA CYS A 61 8.85 -4.06 -7.01
C CYS A 61 8.86 -4.79 -5.67
N LEU A 62 10.04 -4.86 -5.03
CA LEU A 62 10.23 -5.56 -3.77
C LEU A 62 9.38 -4.94 -2.65
N MET A 63 9.30 -3.60 -2.60
CA MET A 63 8.45 -2.88 -1.64
C MET A 63 6.96 -3.18 -1.85
N VAL A 64 6.48 -3.18 -3.09
CA VAL A 64 5.09 -3.49 -3.43
C VAL A 64 4.74 -4.92 -3.05
N LEU A 65 5.58 -5.89 -3.42
CA LEU A 65 5.37 -7.31 -3.09
C LEU A 65 5.43 -7.55 -1.58
N TRP A 66 6.34 -6.87 -0.87
CA TRP A 66 6.44 -6.95 0.58
C TRP A 66 5.17 -6.44 1.27
N VAL A 67 4.69 -5.26 0.89
CA VAL A 67 3.46 -4.68 1.47
C VAL A 67 2.22 -5.51 1.11
N GLY A 68 2.11 -5.96 -0.14
CA GLY A 68 1.05 -6.88 -0.58
C GLY A 68 1.05 -8.18 0.21
N GLY A 69 2.22 -8.77 0.42
CA GLY A 69 2.41 -9.96 1.26
C GLY A 69 1.99 -9.72 2.71
N LEU A 70 2.48 -8.64 3.34
CA LEU A 70 2.08 -8.29 4.71
C LEU A 70 0.58 -8.04 4.84
N THR A 71 -0.07 -7.48 3.80
CA THR A 71 -1.53 -7.28 3.77
C THR A 71 -2.29 -8.61 3.76
N LEU A 72 -1.72 -9.64 3.13
CA LEU A 72 -2.26 -10.99 3.09
C LEU A 72 -2.02 -11.75 4.41
N PHE A 73 -0.83 -11.63 5.01
CA PHE A 73 -0.43 -12.38 6.22
C PHE A 73 -0.84 -11.73 7.55
N ARG A 74 -0.89 -10.39 7.65
CA ARG A 74 -1.32 -9.66 8.86
C ARG A 74 -2.82 -9.35 8.87
N GLY A 75 -3.52 -9.84 7.85
CA GLY A 75 -4.96 -9.84 7.80
C GLY A 75 -5.53 -10.88 8.74
#